data_AF-A0A3D5R2V9-F1
#
_entry.id   AF-A0A3D5R2V9-F1
#
_cell.length_a   1.000
_cell.length_b   1.000
_cell.length_c   1.000
_cell.angle_alpha   90.00
_cell.angle_beta   90.00
_cell.angle_gamma   90.00
#
_symmetry.space_group_name_H-M   'P 1'
#
loop_
_entity.id
_entity.type
_entity.pdbx_description
1 polymer ?
#
loop_
_entity_poly.entity_id
_entity_poly.type
_entity_poly.pdbx_seq_one_letter_code
_entity_poly.pdbx_strand_id
1 'polypeptide(L)'
;AGQRNCYGNAYGLWDEELNLQYKNLMKRLDASGQKVLKASQASWLKFRDAESKLSDLIVNSREGTMWLIVGDSDRMEFIRKRALELKRYREILDE
;
A
#
# COMPACT_ATOMS: atom_id res chain seq x y z
N ALA A 1 -9.64 6.85 20.30
CA ALA A 1 -8.63 5.79 20.25
C ALA A 1 -9.07 4.55 19.46
N GLY A 2 -10.32 4.07 19.59
CA GLY A 2 -10.78 2.84 18.91
C GLY A 2 -10.68 2.85 17.37
N GLN A 3 -11.18 3.89 16.70
CA GLN A 3 -11.19 3.95 15.22
C GLN A 3 -9.79 3.99 14.59
N ARG A 4 -8.86 4.79 15.15
CA ARG A 4 -7.47 4.86 14.68
C ARG A 4 -6.76 3.50 14.79
N ASN A 5 -7.03 2.75 15.86
CA ASN A 5 -6.50 1.40 16.05
C ASN A 5 -7.05 0.43 14.98
N CYS A 6 -8.35 0.50 14.66
CA CYS A 6 -8.93 -0.31 13.58
C CYS A 6 -8.23 -0.05 12.23
N TYR A 7 -7.98 1.21 11.87
CA TYR A 7 -7.28 1.54 10.63
C TYR A 7 -5.81 1.12 10.66
N GLY A 8 -5.13 1.24 11.80
CA GLY A 8 -3.75 0.73 11.97
C GLY A 8 -3.67 -0.78 11.79
N ASN A 9 -4.60 -1.54 12.38
CA ASN A 9 -4.65 -2.99 12.21
C ASN A 9 -4.98 -3.38 10.75
N ALA A 10 -5.95 -2.69 10.14
CA ALA A 10 -6.30 -2.92 8.74
C ALA A 10 -5.13 -2.59 7.79
N TYR A 11 -4.37 -1.53 8.07
CA TYR A 11 -3.14 -1.21 7.33
C TYR A 11 -2.15 -2.38 7.39
N GLY A 12 -1.90 -2.94 8.59
CA GLY A 12 -1.01 -4.09 8.75
C GLY A 12 -1.45 -5.31 7.93
N LEU A 13 -2.74 -5.65 7.98
CA LEU A 13 -3.30 -6.75 7.18
C LEU A 13 -3.17 -6.50 5.67
N TRP A 14 -3.36 -5.27 5.20
CA TRP A 14 -3.17 -4.93 3.79
C TRP A 14 -1.70 -4.94 3.36
N ASP A 15 -0.76 -4.59 4.25
CA ASP A 15 0.67 -4.70 3.96
C ASP A 15 1.11 -6.18 3.85
N GLU A 16 0.58 -7.05 4.71
CA GLU A 16 0.77 -8.50 4.58
C GLU A 16 0.22 -9.02 3.25
N GLU A 17 -1.00 -8.63 2.88
CA GLU A 17 -1.62 -9.01 1.60
C GLU A 17 -0.81 -8.47 0.41
N LEU A 18 -0.34 -7.22 0.46
CA LEU A 18 0.53 -6.64 -0.56
C LEU A 18 1.78 -7.49 -0.76
N ASN A 19 2.46 -7.85 0.32
CA ASN A 19 3.66 -8.68 0.28
C ASN A 19 3.37 -10.09 -0.25
N LEU A 20 2.21 -10.67 0.09
CA LEU A 20 1.75 -11.94 -0.45
C LEU A 20 1.54 -11.87 -1.96
N GLN A 21 0.81 -10.86 -2.44
CA GLN A 21 0.54 -10.68 -3.87
C GLN A 21 1.81 -10.39 -4.67
N TYR A 22 2.73 -9.58 -4.12
CA TYR A 22 4.05 -9.35 -4.70
C TYR A 22 4.82 -10.67 -4.89
N LYS A 23 4.89 -11.52 -3.84
CA LYS A 23 5.56 -12.83 -3.91
C LYS A 23 4.89 -13.76 -4.91
N ASN A 24 3.57 -13.75 -5.00
CA ASN A 24 2.83 -14.58 -5.94
C ASN A 24 3.06 -14.14 -7.39
N LEU A 25 3.00 -12.84 -7.67
CA LEU A 25 3.28 -12.29 -8.99
C LEU A 25 4.74 -12.55 -9.41
N MET A 26 5.69 -12.39 -8.48
CA MET A 26 7.10 -12.72 -8.70
C MET A 26 7.31 -14.16 -9.20
N LYS A 27 6.51 -15.13 -8.72
CA LYS A 27 6.60 -16.54 -9.15
C LYS A 27 6.04 -16.80 -10.55
N ARG A 28 5.17 -15.92 -11.05
CA ARG A 28 4.58 -16.02 -12.40
C ARG A 28 5.45 -15.42 -13.49
N LEU A 29 6.30 -14.46 -13.12
CA LEU A 29 7.14 -13.71 -14.06
C LEU A 29 8.46 -14.44 -14.36
N ASP A 30 8.94 -14.27 -15.59
CA ASP A 30 10.30 -14.64 -16.00
C ASP A 30 11.36 -13.70 -15.38
N ALA A 31 12.64 -13.96 -15.63
CA ALA A 31 13.73 -13.18 -15.04
C ALA A 31 13.68 -11.68 -15.40
N SER A 32 13.24 -11.35 -16.61
CA SER A 32 13.09 -9.97 -17.07
C SER A 32 11.94 -9.27 -16.34
N GLY A 33 10.77 -9.90 -16.31
CA GLY A 33 9.58 -9.41 -15.60
C GLY A 33 9.82 -9.24 -14.10
N GLN A 34 10.51 -10.19 -13.47
CA GLN A 34 10.90 -10.09 -12.05
C GLN A 34 11.78 -8.86 -11.78
N LYS A 35 12.71 -8.53 -12.68
CA LYS A 35 13.55 -7.33 -12.54
C LYS A 35 12.71 -6.05 -12.65
N VAL A 36 11.77 -6.00 -13.59
CA VAL A 36 10.85 -4.87 -13.76
C VAL A 36 9.92 -4.71 -12.56
N LEU A 37 9.35 -5.82 -12.04
CA LEU A 37 8.49 -5.79 -10.86
C LEU A 37 9.25 -5.31 -9.61
N LYS A 38 10.48 -5.79 -9.38
CA LYS A 38 11.34 -5.30 -8.28
C LYS A 38 11.56 -3.79 -8.38
N ALA A 39 11.90 -3.28 -9.56
CA ALA A 39 12.13 -1.86 -9.78
C ALA A 39 10.84 -1.04 -9.56
N SER A 40 9.71 -1.50 -10.11
CA SER A 40 8.39 -0.88 -9.90
C SER A 40 8.04 -0.81 -8.41
N GLN A 41 8.20 -1.92 -7.68
CA GLN A 41 7.87 -2.00 -6.27
C GLN A 41 8.79 -1.11 -5.41
N ALA A 42 10.08 -1.08 -5.71
CA ALA A 42 11.02 -0.20 -5.01
C ALA A 42 10.71 1.29 -5.22
N SER A 43 10.35 1.69 -6.45
CA SER A 43 9.92 3.05 -6.74
C SER A 43 8.60 3.40 -6.05
N TRP A 44 7.65 2.45 -6.02
CA TRP A 44 6.39 2.63 -5.32
C TRP A 44 6.60 2.82 -3.80
N LEU A 45 7.51 2.08 -3.16
CA LEU A 45 7.83 2.26 -1.75
C LEU A 45 8.38 3.67 -1.46
N LYS A 46 9.28 4.18 -2.31
CA LYS A 46 9.79 5.56 -2.20
C LYS A 46 8.66 6.59 -2.32
N PHE A 47 7.74 6.39 -3.26
CA PHE A 47 6.58 7.24 -3.44
C PHE A 47 5.65 7.18 -2.22
N ARG A 48 5.30 5.98 -1.74
CA ARG A 48 4.51 5.77 -0.52
C ARG A 48 5.08 6.53 0.67
N ASP A 49 6.39 6.43 0.89
CA ASP A 49 7.04 7.06 2.04
C ASP A 49 7.05 8.59 1.91
N ALA A 50 7.20 9.12 0.68
CA ALA A 50 7.09 10.56 0.41
C ALA A 50 5.66 11.08 0.60
N GLU A 51 4.66 10.40 0.04
CA GLU A 51 3.24 10.73 0.20
C GLU A 51 2.80 10.65 1.66
N SER A 52 3.28 9.66 2.41
CA SER A 52 2.95 9.52 3.83
C SER A 52 3.42 10.72 4.65
N LYS A 53 4.61 11.26 4.34
CA LYS A 53 5.15 12.48 4.96
C LYS A 53 4.32 13.71 4.59
N LEU A 54 3.96 13.86 3.32
CA LEU A 54 3.10 14.95 2.87
C LEU A 54 1.73 14.91 3.56
N SER A 55 1.11 13.73 3.61
CA SER A 55 -0.16 13.49 4.29
C SER A 55 -0.08 13.83 5.79
N ASP A 56 0.99 13.41 6.48
CA ASP A 56 1.23 13.76 7.89
C ASP A 56 1.30 15.27 8.11
N LEU A 57 2.03 16.00 7.25
CA LEU A 57 2.15 17.45 7.35
C LEU A 57 0.78 18.13 7.20
N ILE A 58 -0.01 17.72 6.21
CA ILE A 58 -1.35 18.27 5.96
C ILE A 58 -2.28 17.96 7.12
N VAL A 59 -2.36 16.70 7.56
CA VAL A 59 -3.25 16.25 8.64
C VAL A 59 -2.90 16.94 9.97
N ASN A 60 -1.62 17.02 10.33
CA ASN A 60 -1.19 17.63 11.58
C ASN A 60 -1.34 19.17 11.58
N SER A 61 -1.49 19.80 10.40
CA SER A 61 -1.79 21.24 10.29
C SER A 61 -3.26 21.58 10.61
N ARG A 62 -4.13 20.57 10.77
CA ARG A 62 -5.56 20.76 11.02
C ARG A 62 -5.88 20.58 12.50
N GLU A 63 -6.82 21.38 12.99
CA GLU A 63 -7.37 21.21 14.33
C GLU A 63 -8.42 20.10 14.35
N GLY A 64 -8.48 19.36 15.46
CA GLY A 64 -9.46 18.31 15.70
C GLY A 64 -9.00 16.91 15.31
N THR A 65 -9.40 15.92 16.10
CA THR A 65 -8.95 14.52 15.97
C THR A 65 -9.58 13.78 14.79
N MET A 66 -10.58 14.36 14.12
CA MET A 66 -11.21 13.79 12.92
C MET A 66 -10.20 13.65 11.78
N TRP A 67 -9.33 14.64 11.56
CA TRP A 67 -8.33 14.60 10.48
C TRP A 67 -7.31 13.49 10.65
N LEU A 68 -7.01 13.13 11.89
CA LEU A 68 -6.13 12.01 12.21
C LEU A 68 -6.74 10.66 11.78
N ILE A 69 -8.07 10.51 11.90
CA ILE A 69 -8.78 9.31 11.45
C ILE A 69 -8.83 9.25 9.92
N VAL A 70 -9.06 10.40 9.27
CA VAL A 70 -9.05 10.51 7.80
C VAL A 70 -7.67 10.11 7.27
N GLY A 71 -6.59 10.65 7.84
CA GLY A 71 -5.22 10.30 7.44
C GLY A 71 -4.89 8.82 7.62
N ASP A 72 -5.32 8.19 8.72
CA ASP A 72 -5.11 6.75 8.94
C ASP A 72 -5.92 5.91 7.92
N SER A 73 -7.15 6.32 7.59
CA SER A 73 -7.98 5.66 6.58
C SER A 73 -7.36 5.77 5.19
N ASP A 74 -6.90 6.95 4.79
CA ASP A 74 -6.28 7.18 3.49
C ASP A 74 -5.00 6.35 3.32
N ARG A 75 -4.19 6.25 4.38
CA ARG A 75 -3.01 5.37 4.41
C ARG A 75 -3.37 3.91 4.18
N MET A 76 -4.39 3.42 4.86
CA MET A 76 -4.86 2.05 4.70
C MET A 76 -5.31 1.79 3.26
N GLU A 77 -6.13 2.68 2.68
CA GLU A 77 -6.61 2.56 1.30
C GLU A 77 -5.46 2.63 0.28
N PHE A 78 -4.41 3.41 0.57
CA PHE A 78 -3.24 3.50 -0.30
C PHE A 78 -2.50 2.16 -0.44
N ILE A 79 -2.30 1.43 0.66
CA ILE A 79 -1.70 0.09 0.64
C ILE A 79 -2.64 -0.92 -0.02
N ARG A 80 -3.93 -0.88 0.34
CA ARG A 80 -4.97 -1.74 -0.24
C ARG A 80 -4.99 -1.66 -1.76
N LYS A 81 -4.95 -0.45 -2.34
CA LYS A 81 -4.93 -0.25 -3.80
C LYS A 81 -3.76 -0.97 -4.46
N ARG A 82 -2.56 -0.87 -3.88
CA ARG A 82 -1.38 -1.55 -4.44
C ARG A 82 -1.48 -3.07 -4.32
N ALA A 83 -1.98 -3.60 -3.20
CA ALA A 83 -2.21 -5.03 -3.04
C ALA A 83 -3.15 -5.59 -4.13
N LEU A 84 -4.26 -4.89 -4.39
CA LEU A 84 -5.25 -5.27 -5.40
C LEU A 84 -4.70 -5.13 -6.83
N GLU A 85 -3.85 -4.13 -7.10
CA GLU A 85 -3.18 -3.97 -8.39
C GLU A 85 -2.21 -5.14 -8.67
N LEU A 86 -1.38 -5.53 -7.69
CA LEU A 86 -0.49 -6.69 -7.84
C LEU A 86 -1.26 -7.99 -8.06
N LYS A 87 -2.40 -8.15 -7.36
CA LYS A 87 -3.32 -9.28 -7.57
C LYS A 87 -3.87 -9.28 -9.00
N ARG A 88 -4.35 -8.12 -9.49
CA ARG A 88 -4.88 -7.95 -10.84
C ARG A 88 -3.86 -8.36 -11.91
N TYR A 89 -2.61 -7.94 -11.77
CA TYR A 89 -1.56 -8.34 -12.73
C TYR A 89 -1.32 -9.85 -12.75
N ARG A 90 -1.40 -10.50 -11.58
CA ARG A 90 -1.29 -11.96 -11.52
C ARG A 90 -2.47 -12.64 -12.21
N GLU A 91 -3.69 -12.15 -11.97
CA GLU A 91 -4.91 -12.68 -12.60
C GLU A 91 -4.83 -12.58 -14.13
N ILE A 92 -4.32 -11.46 -14.67
CA ILE A 92 -4.10 -11.28 -16.11
C ILE A 92 -3.09 -12.31 -16.68
N LEU A 93 -2.11 -12.76 -15.89
CA LEU A 93 -1.16 -13.78 -16.34
C LEU A 93 -1.69 -15.22 -16.25
N ASP A 94 -2.78 -15.42 -15.49
CA ASP A 94 -3.39 -16.73 -15.26
C ASP A 94 -4.57 -17.00 -16.23
N GLU A 95 -5.00 -15.99 -16.99
CA GLU A 95 -5.96 -16.08 -18.11
C GLU A 95 -5.31 -16.61 -19.39
#